data_AF-A0A1G6ZHM7-F1
#
_entry.id   AF-A0A1G6ZHM7-F1
#
_cell.length_a   1.000
_cell.length_b   1.000
_cell.length_c   1.000
_cell.angle_alpha   90.00
_cell.angle_beta   90.00
_cell.angle_gamma   90.00
#
_symmetry.space_group_name_H-M   'P 1'
#
loop_
_entity.id
_entity.type
_entity.pdbx_description
1 polymer ?
#
loop_
_entity_poly.entity_id
_entity_poly.type
_entity_poly.pdbx_seq_one_letter_code
_entity_poly.pdbx_strand_id
1 'polypeptide(L)'
;MLGIVSKKTLIILGVLVGVVVIFAIGSDQRSSGAEQGGGGQPSAGCTVTVTADVLNVRSAPGTGSAIVGKYNAGARVEASGEVQDGFRELGDGRWASDDFLEPVEGARC
;
A
#
# COMPACT_ATOMS: atom_id res chain seq x y z
N MET A 1 -46.02 -16.80 1.54
CA MET A 1 -45.02 -16.08 0.73
C MET A 1 -43.76 -15.95 1.57
N LEU A 2 -42.72 -16.73 1.25
CA LEU A 2 -41.48 -16.80 2.02
C LEU A 2 -40.53 -15.72 1.48
N GLY A 3 -40.55 -14.55 2.12
CA GLY A 3 -39.73 -13.40 1.74
C GLY A 3 -38.28 -13.62 2.13
N ILE A 4 -37.42 -13.79 1.14
CA ILE A 4 -35.96 -13.88 1.27
C ILE A 4 -35.45 -12.57 1.89
N VAL A 5 -35.13 -12.59 3.19
CA VAL A 5 -34.45 -11.49 3.87
C VAL A 5 -33.02 -11.41 3.36
N SER A 6 -32.61 -10.25 2.87
CA SER A 6 -31.27 -10.03 2.32
C SER A 6 -30.18 -10.34 3.35
N LYS A 7 -29.17 -11.13 2.95
CA LYS A 7 -28.00 -11.54 3.77
C LYS A 7 -27.33 -10.38 4.52
N LYS A 8 -27.40 -9.16 3.98
CA LYS A 8 -26.85 -7.94 4.58
C LYS A 8 -27.58 -7.52 5.87
N THR A 9 -28.89 -7.78 5.98
CA THR A 9 -29.70 -7.40 7.14
C THR A 9 -29.44 -8.30 8.35
N LEU A 10 -29.16 -9.60 8.13
CA LEU A 10 -28.82 -10.53 9.20
C LEU A 10 -27.45 -10.24 9.84
N ILE A 11 -26.48 -9.77 9.05
CA ILE A 11 -25.13 -9.43 9.55
C ILE A 11 -25.19 -8.18 10.45
N ILE A 12 -25.96 -7.16 10.07
CA ILE A 12 -26.03 -5.90 10.82
C ILE A 12 -26.63 -6.10 12.22
N LEU A 13 -27.67 -6.93 12.37
CA LEU A 13 -28.24 -7.23 13.69
C LEU A 13 -27.31 -8.08 14.57
N GLY A 14 -26.54 -9.01 13.98
CA GLY A 14 -25.57 -9.81 14.74
C GLY A 14 -24.39 -9.00 15.29
N VAL A 15 -23.91 -8.01 14.51
CA VAL A 15 -22.79 -7.14 14.92
C VAL A 15 -23.17 -6.24 16.10
N LEU A 16 -24.38 -5.68 16.12
CA LEU A 16 -24.80 -4.78 17.21
C LEU A 16 -24.97 -5.50 18.56
N VAL A 17 -25.47 -6.74 18.56
CA VAL A 17 -25.62 -7.53 19.80
C VAL A 17 -24.26 -8.06 20.28
N GLY A 18 -23.37 -8.44 19.37
CA GLY A 18 -22.01 -8.90 19.70
C GLY A 18 -21.14 -7.82 20.36
N VAL A 19 -21.26 -6.56 19.92
CA VAL A 19 -20.47 -5.43 20.47
C VAL A 19 -20.84 -5.09 21.92
N VAL A 20 -22.11 -5.26 22.32
CA VAL A 20 -22.56 -4.98 23.69
C VAL A 20 -22.06 -6.03 24.69
N VAL A 21 -21.96 -7.30 24.27
CA VAL A 21 -21.48 -8.39 25.14
C VAL A 21 -19.97 -8.29 25.41
N ILE A 22 -19.19 -7.82 24.44
CA ILE A 22 -17.74 -7.62 24.59
C ILE A 22 -17.41 -6.57 25.66
N PHE A 23 -18.27 -5.55 25.84
CA PHE A 23 -17.99 -4.46 26.77
C PHE A 23 -18.24 -4.81 28.25
N ALA A 24 -19.01 -5.87 28.55
CA ALA A 24 -19.38 -6.24 29.91
C ALA A 24 -18.53 -7.36 30.54
N ILE A 25 -17.73 -8.09 29.75
CA ILE A 25 -16.96 -9.27 30.21
C ILE A 25 -15.44 -9.00 30.26
N GLY A 26 -14.98 -7.82 29.83
CA GLY A 26 -13.55 -7.48 29.74
C GLY A 26 -12.90 -6.88 30.99
N SER A 27 -13.60 -6.77 32.11
CA SER A 27 -13.00 -6.38 33.39
C SER A 27 -12.42 -7.61 34.09
N ASP A 28 -11.10 -7.59 34.29
CA ASP A 28 -10.29 -8.55 35.05
C ASP A 28 -9.68 -9.73 34.27
N GLN A 29 -8.69 -9.42 33.43
CA GLN A 29 -7.54 -10.31 33.23
C GLN A 29 -6.24 -9.50 33.21
N ARG A 30 -5.67 -9.32 34.40
CA ARG A 30 -4.33 -8.77 34.61
C ARG A 30 -3.31 -9.88 34.41
N SER A 31 -2.22 -9.53 33.71
CA SER A 31 -0.95 -10.25 33.56
C SER A 31 -0.90 -11.34 32.48
N SER A 32 -0.41 -10.99 31.30
CA SER A 32 1.02 -11.11 30.96
C SER A 32 1.20 -10.89 29.46
N GLY A 33 1.93 -9.83 29.10
CA GLY A 33 2.19 -9.46 27.72
C GLY A 33 2.10 -7.95 27.61
N ALA A 34 3.22 -7.28 27.91
CA ALA A 34 3.35 -5.87 27.60
C ALA A 34 3.11 -5.71 26.10
N GLU A 35 1.96 -5.11 25.80
CA GLU A 35 1.61 -4.50 24.54
C GLU A 35 2.73 -3.51 24.18
N GLN A 36 3.68 -3.95 23.34
CA GLN A 36 4.31 -2.97 22.47
C GLN A 36 3.23 -2.57 21.49
N GLY A 37 2.61 -1.43 21.79
CA GLY A 37 1.71 -0.74 20.88
C GLY A 37 2.34 -0.78 19.50
N GLY A 38 1.60 -1.33 18.54
CA GLY A 38 1.92 -1.24 17.13
C GLY A 38 1.83 0.23 16.70
N GLY A 39 2.82 1.02 17.10
CA GLY A 39 3.30 2.06 16.22
C GLY A 39 3.61 1.34 14.93
N GLY A 40 2.81 1.63 13.89
CA GLY A 40 3.10 1.18 12.54
C GLY A 40 4.51 1.64 12.24
N GLN A 41 5.46 0.74 12.48
CA GLN A 41 6.82 0.83 12.03
C GLN A 41 6.65 1.14 10.55
N PRO A 42 7.19 2.25 10.01
CA PRO A 42 7.15 2.44 8.58
C PRO A 42 7.83 1.20 8.02
N SER A 43 7.04 0.30 7.45
CA SER A 43 7.52 -0.64 6.46
C SER A 43 8.17 0.30 5.46
N ALA A 44 9.49 0.46 5.54
CA ALA A 44 10.17 1.42 4.70
C ALA A 44 9.89 0.95 3.27
N GLY A 45 8.90 1.58 2.63
CA GLY A 45 8.54 1.28 1.26
C GLY A 45 9.72 1.64 0.38
N CYS A 46 9.73 1.09 -0.83
CA CYS A 46 10.65 1.59 -1.83
C CYS A 46 10.08 2.91 -2.35
N THR A 47 10.52 4.03 -1.77
CA THR A 47 10.19 5.37 -2.27
C THR A 47 11.41 5.92 -2.99
N VAL A 48 11.21 6.45 -4.20
CA VAL A 48 12.27 7.01 -5.04
C VAL A 48 11.99 8.48 -5.39
N THR A 49 13.03 9.25 -5.64
CA THR A 49 12.97 10.63 -6.14
C THR A 49 13.40 10.66 -7.60
N VAL A 50 12.63 11.36 -8.43
CA VAL A 50 12.95 11.55 -9.85
C VAL A 50 14.06 12.58 -10.02
N THR A 51 15.14 12.20 -10.69
CA THR A 51 16.30 13.09 -10.92
C THR A 51 16.31 13.76 -12.30
N ALA A 52 15.56 13.21 -13.27
CA ALA A 52 15.40 13.80 -14.60
C ALA A 52 14.38 14.96 -14.61
N ASP A 53 14.59 15.97 -15.46
CA ASP A 53 13.64 17.08 -15.67
C ASP A 53 12.23 16.58 -15.95
N VAL A 54 12.12 15.60 -16.87
CA VAL A 54 10.89 14.88 -17.20
C VAL A 54 11.21 13.40 -17.43
N LEU A 55 10.62 12.54 -16.60
CA LEU A 55 10.73 11.09 -16.68
C LEU A 55 9.42 10.50 -17.23
N ASN A 56 9.52 9.72 -18.31
CA ASN A 56 8.35 9.03 -18.87
C ASN A 56 8.03 7.75 -18.08
N VAL A 57 6.76 7.56 -17.77
CA VAL A 57 6.20 6.32 -17.21
C VAL A 57 5.61 5.52 -18.36
N ARG A 58 5.95 4.22 -18.41
CA ARG A 58 5.64 3.31 -19.50
C ARG A 58 4.79 2.14 -19.04
N SER A 59 4.06 1.53 -19.97
CA SER A 59 3.15 0.40 -19.71
C SER A 59 3.86 -0.95 -19.52
N ALA A 60 5.16 -1.02 -19.82
CA ALA A 60 6.01 -2.20 -19.70
C ALA A 60 7.48 -1.73 -19.67
N PRO A 61 8.43 -2.57 -19.24
CA PRO A 61 9.86 -2.27 -19.34
C PRO A 61 10.27 -1.97 -20.78
N GLY A 62 11.26 -1.11 -20.94
CA GLY A 62 11.87 -0.80 -22.25
C GLY A 62 11.41 0.51 -22.89
N THR A 63 12.28 1.07 -23.74
CA THR A 63 12.08 2.35 -24.41
C THR A 63 11.04 2.33 -25.54
N GLY A 64 10.69 1.14 -26.04
CA GLY A 64 9.65 0.93 -27.05
C GLY A 64 8.22 0.85 -26.50
N SER A 65 8.06 0.71 -25.19
CA SER A 65 6.76 0.57 -24.53
C SER A 65 5.98 1.88 -24.49
N ALA A 66 4.65 1.81 -24.57
CA ALA A 66 3.79 3.00 -24.62
C ALA A 66 3.97 3.88 -23.38
N ILE A 67 4.01 5.19 -23.58
CA ILE A 67 4.08 6.17 -22.48
C ILE A 67 2.66 6.35 -21.93
N VAL A 68 2.48 6.06 -20.64
CA VAL A 68 1.19 6.12 -19.91
C VAL A 68 1.16 7.24 -18.88
N GLY A 69 2.28 7.93 -18.66
CA GLY A 69 2.37 9.03 -17.72
C GLY A 69 3.74 9.68 -17.73
N LYS A 70 3.93 10.69 -16.88
CA LYS A 70 5.20 11.38 -16.69
C LYS A 70 5.34 11.86 -15.25
N TYR A 71 6.57 11.94 -14.78
CA TYR A 71 6.95 12.66 -13.57
C TYR A 71 7.96 13.75 -13.91
N ASN A 72 7.95 14.83 -13.12
CA ASN A 72 8.94 15.89 -13.22
C ASN A 72 10.04 15.70 -12.16
N ALA A 73 11.17 16.38 -12.33
CA ALA A 73 12.26 16.38 -11.35
C ALA A 73 11.78 16.67 -9.92
N GLY A 74 12.36 15.96 -8.96
CA GLY A 74 12.05 16.08 -7.53
C GLY A 74 10.75 15.38 -7.10
N ALA A 75 9.97 14.82 -8.02
CA ALA A 75 8.79 14.04 -7.66
C ALA A 75 9.20 12.81 -6.82
N ARG A 76 8.50 12.58 -5.72
CA ARG A 76 8.63 11.36 -4.90
C ARG A 76 7.55 10.38 -5.31
N VAL A 77 7.97 9.14 -5.57
CA VAL A 77 7.11 8.11 -6.14
C VAL A 77 7.29 6.83 -5.35
N GLU A 78 6.18 6.19 -4.98
CA GLU A 78 6.21 4.82 -4.48
C GLU A 78 6.57 3.88 -5.62
N ALA A 79 7.52 3.00 -5.36
CA ALA A 79 8.04 2.03 -6.29
C ALA A 79 8.12 0.66 -5.62
N SER A 80 8.43 -0.36 -6.42
CA SER A 80 8.82 -1.66 -5.90
C SER A 80 10.34 -1.86 -6.03
N GLY A 81 10.83 -2.91 -5.38
CA GLY A 81 12.21 -3.36 -5.55
C GLY A 81 12.47 -4.00 -6.93
N GLU A 82 11.44 -4.19 -7.75
CA GLU A 82 11.57 -4.87 -9.04
C GLU A 82 12.17 -3.95 -10.11
N VAL A 83 13.24 -4.44 -10.74
CA VAL A 83 13.88 -3.82 -11.90
C VAL A 83 14.01 -4.86 -13.01
N GLN A 84 13.54 -4.51 -14.20
CA GLN A 84 13.62 -5.33 -15.40
C GLN A 84 14.09 -4.46 -16.58
N ASP A 85 15.10 -4.93 -17.31
CA ASP A 85 15.66 -4.25 -18.49
C ASP A 85 16.06 -2.78 -18.26
N GLY A 86 16.49 -2.43 -17.04
CA GLY A 86 16.84 -1.06 -16.65
C GLY A 86 15.65 -0.16 -16.32
N PHE A 87 14.45 -0.73 -16.15
CA PHE A 87 13.26 -0.04 -15.73
C PHE A 87 12.79 -0.57 -14.38
N ARG A 88 12.47 0.33 -13.45
CA ARG A 88 11.86 0.01 -12.15
C ARG A 88 10.35 0.09 -12.24
N GLU A 89 9.68 -0.81 -11.53
CA GLU A 89 8.23 -0.84 -11.41
C GLU A 89 7.74 0.16 -10.34
N LEU A 90 6.69 0.92 -10.67
CA LEU A 90 6.15 2.04 -9.90
C LEU A 90 4.72 1.77 -9.37
N GLY A 91 4.35 0.50 -9.21
CA GLY A 91 2.98 0.05 -8.98
C GLY A 91 2.14 -0.04 -10.25
N ASP A 92 1.20 -0.99 -10.24
CA ASP A 92 0.17 -1.21 -11.27
C ASP A 92 0.73 -1.51 -12.67
N GLY A 93 1.92 -2.13 -12.75
CA GLY A 93 2.53 -2.48 -14.03
C GLY A 93 3.04 -1.26 -14.81
N ARG A 94 3.33 -0.16 -14.10
CA ARG A 94 3.91 1.05 -14.65
C ARG A 94 5.42 1.06 -14.41
N TRP A 95 6.17 1.50 -15.40
CA TRP A 95 7.62 1.36 -15.41
C TRP A 95 8.30 2.68 -15.77
N ALA A 96 9.40 3.01 -15.11
CA ALA A 96 10.26 4.12 -15.51
C ALA A 96 11.73 3.71 -15.45
N SER A 97 12.58 4.38 -16.22
CA SER A 97 14.01 4.05 -16.25
C SER A 97 14.65 4.26 -14.88
N ASP A 98 15.31 3.23 -14.38
CA ASP A 98 15.88 3.17 -13.02
C ASP A 98 17.04 4.16 -12.85
N ASP A 99 17.77 4.46 -13.92
CA ASP A 99 18.86 5.46 -13.96
C ASP A 99 18.43 6.87 -13.50
N PHE A 100 17.12 7.16 -13.53
CA PHE A 100 16.56 8.46 -13.14
C PHE A 100 15.75 8.42 -11.84
N LEU A 101 15.91 7.35 -11.06
CA LEU A 101 15.20 7.12 -9.81
C LEU A 101 16.21 6.91 -8.68
N GLU A 102 16.21 7.81 -7.71
CA GLU A 102 17.09 7.73 -6.54
C GLU A 102 16.28 7.33 -5.31
N PRO A 103 16.54 6.17 -4.67
CA PRO A 103 15.89 5.81 -3.41
C PRO A 103 16.07 6.91 -2.35
N VAL A 104 14.98 7.28 -1.67
CA VAL A 104 15.09 8.23 -0.55
C VAL A 104 15.87 7.60 0.60
N GLU A 105 16.48 8.42 1.44
CA GLU A 105 17.23 7.93 2.60
C GLU A 105 16.37 7.01 3.48
N GLY A 106 16.87 5.80 3.72
CA GLY A 106 16.17 4.79 4.52
C GLY A 106 15.08 3.99 3.78
N ALA A 107 14.83 4.25 2.49
CA ALA A 107 13.97 3.40 1.66
C ALA A 107 14.54 1.98 1.54
N ARG A 108 13.64 0.99 1.46
CA ARG A 108 14.01 -0.41 1.21
C ARG A 108 13.50 -0.81 -0.17
N CYS A 109 14.26 -0.40 -1.17
CA CYS A 109 14.32 -0.99 -2.50
C CYS A 109 15.38 -2.10 -2.47
#